data_AF-A0A3D4M2R4-F1
#
_entry.id   AF-A0A3D4M2R4-F1
#
_cell.length_a   1.000
_cell.length_b   1.000
_cell.length_c   1.000
_cell.angle_alpha   90.00
_cell.angle_beta   90.00
_cell.angle_gamma   90.00
#
_symmetry.space_group_name_H-M   'P 1'
#
loop_
_entity.id
_entity.type
_entity.pdbx_description
1 polymer ?
#
loop_
_entity_poly.entity_id
_entity_poly.type
_entity_poly.pdbx_seq_one_letter_code
_entity_poly.pdbx_strand_id
1 'polypeptide(L)' 'ICQQVCPWNRFAQKHKEPDFLPGEFLSWEKKDWLEIGEKTFEMVFASTPLKRAGYHKFVKSLKFLFK' A
#
# COMPACT_ATOMS: atom_id res chain seq x y z
N ILE A 1 2.30 -7.09 11.50
CA ILE A 1 2.34 -7.58 12.90
C ILE A 1 3.46 -8.61 13.12
N CYS A 2 3.42 -9.82 12.54
CA CYS A 2 4.44 -10.86 12.79
C CYS A 2 5.88 -10.39 12.57
N GLN A 3 6.14 -9.63 11.50
CA GLN A 3 7.47 -9.08 11.22
C GLN A 3 7.90 -7.98 12.19
N GLN A 4 6.97 -7.20 12.75
CA GLN A 4 7.26 -6.10 13.68
C GLN A 4 7.62 -6.61 15.08
N VAL A 5 7.02 -7.74 15.49
CA VAL A 5 7.29 -8.36 16.79
C VAL A 5 8.45 -9.37 16.74
N CYS A 6 8.99 -9.63 15.55
CA CYS A 6 10.05 -10.63 15.35
C CYS A 6 11.36 -10.16 16.00
N PRO A 7 11.94 -10.91 16.94
CA PRO A 7 13.20 -10.52 17.60
C PRO A 7 14.37 -10.41 16.61
N TRP A 8 14.35 -11.20 15.53
CA TRP A 8 15.38 -11.18 14.48
C TRP A 8 15.36 -9.91 13.62
N ASN A 9 14.22 -9.23 13.52
CA ASN A 9 14.09 -7.99 12.75
C ASN A 9 14.47 -6.74 13.55
N ARG A 10 14.79 -6.86 14.85
CA ARG A 10 15.12 -5.71 15.71
C ARG A 10 16.30 -4.89 15.19
N PHE A 11 17.27 -5.54 14.55
CA PHE A 11 18.47 -4.90 14.02
C PHE A 11 18.40 -4.63 12.50
N ALA A 12 17.24 -4.85 11.87
CA ALA A 12 17.07 -4.64 10.44
C ALA A 12 17.18 -3.14 10.10
N GLN A 13 18.05 -2.81 9.15
CA GLN A 13 18.22 -1.45 8.64
C GLN A 13 17.38 -1.26 7.38
N LYS A 14 16.99 -0.01 7.10
CA LYS A 14 16.36 0.35 5.82
C LYS A 14 17.35 0.13 4.67
N HIS A 15 16.84 -0.33 3.53
CA HIS A 15 17.64 -0.46 2.32
C HIS A 15 18.08 0.92 1.80
N LYS A 16 19.07 0.91 0.92
CA LYS A 16 19.54 2.09 0.17
C LYS A 16 19.23 2.03 -1.32
N GLU A 17 18.58 0.95 -1.77
CA GLU A 17 18.19 0.74 -3.16
C GLU A 17 17.07 1.72 -3.57
N PRO A 18 17.31 2.62 -4.55
CA PRO A 18 16.31 3.58 -5.01
C PRO A 18 15.06 2.93 -5.63
N ASP A 19 15.20 1.80 -6.31
CA ASP A 19 14.07 1.11 -6.95
C ASP A 19 13.06 0.53 -5.95
N PHE A 20 13.47 0.40 -4.68
CA PHE A 20 12.61 -0.06 -3.59
C PHE A 20 11.95 1.11 -2.84
N LEU A 21 12.15 2.35 -3.30
CA LEU A 21 11.43 3.48 -2.73
C LEU A 21 9.92 3.31 -2.97
N PRO A 22 9.12 3.56 -1.93
CA PRO A 22 7.67 3.43 -2.02
C PRO A 22 7.06 4.51 -2.92
N GLY A 23 5.90 4.20 -3.50
CA GLY A 23 5.17 5.13 -4.37
C GLY A 23 4.50 6.29 -3.62
N GLU A 24 3.92 7.21 -4.40
CA GLU A 24 3.27 8.44 -3.92
C GLU A 24 2.13 8.22 -2.93
N PHE A 25 1.49 7.05 -2.94
CA PHE A 25 0.37 6.71 -2.07
C PHE A 25 0.72 6.70 -0.56
N LEU A 26 2.00 6.78 -0.18
CA LEU A 26 2.39 6.92 1.23
C LEU A 26 2.00 8.26 1.85
N SER A 27 1.82 9.31 1.05
CA SER A 27 1.40 10.63 1.54
C SER A 27 -0.12 10.80 1.57
N TRP A 28 -0.88 9.80 1.14
CA TRP A 28 -2.33 9.87 1.04
C TRP A 28 -3.01 9.89 2.40
N GLU A 29 -3.98 10.78 2.53
CA GLU A 29 -4.87 10.86 3.66
C GLU A 29 -6.07 9.92 3.48
N LYS A 30 -6.83 9.70 4.57
CA LYS A 30 -8.02 8.83 4.57
C LYS A 30 -9.00 9.16 3.44
N LYS A 31 -9.16 10.44 3.10
CA LYS A 31 -10.05 10.89 2.03
C LYS A 31 -9.58 10.38 0.66
N ASP A 32 -8.29 10.50 0.37
CA ASP A 32 -7.70 10.04 -0.89
C ASP A 32 -7.92 8.54 -1.10
N TRP A 33 -7.78 7.75 -0.02
CA TRP A 33 -8.07 6.32 -0.05
C TRP A 33 -9.54 6.00 -0.33
N LEU A 34 -10.48 6.77 0.24
CA LEU A 34 -11.91 6.51 0.09
C LEU A 34 -12.49 7.01 -1.23
N GLU A 35 -11.87 8.03 -1.84
CA GLU A 35 -12.31 8.66 -3.08
C GLU A 35 -11.56 8.16 -4.33
N ILE A 36 -10.57 7.28 -4.16
CA ILE A 36 -9.84 6.70 -5.29
C ILE A 36 -10.77 5.98 -6.26
N GLY A 37 -10.74 6.41 -7.53
CA GLY A 37 -11.45 5.75 -8.61
C GLY A 37 -10.64 4.63 -9.26
N GLU A 38 -11.32 3.79 -10.05
CA GLU A 38 -10.69 2.65 -10.74
C GLU A 38 -9.56 3.07 -11.69
N LYS A 39 -9.73 4.17 -12.44
CA LYS A 39 -8.69 4.69 -13.33
C LYS A 39 -7.45 5.14 -12.55
N THR A 40 -7.63 5.84 -11.44
CA THR A 40 -6.53 6.28 -10.57
C THR A 40 -5.82 5.08 -9.96
N PHE A 41 -6.59 4.08 -9.51
CA PHE A 41 -6.03 2.81 -9.03
C PHE A 41 -5.14 2.13 -10.09
N GLU A 42 -5.63 2.02 -11.33
CA GLU A 42 -4.88 1.39 -12.42
C GLU A 42 -3.59 2.13 -12.77
N MET A 43 -3.58 3.47 -12.68
CA MET A 43 -2.39 4.28 -12.93
C MET A 43 -1.38 4.20 -11.78
N VAL A 44 -1.82 4.46 -10.55
CA VAL A 44 -0.95 4.55 -9.36
C VAL A 44 -0.36 3.18 -9.01
N PHE A 45 -1.15 2.11 -9.14
CA PHE A 45 -0.74 0.77 -8.74
C PHE A 45 -0.24 -0.08 -9.91
N ALA A 46 -0.09 0.47 -11.12
CA ALA A 46 0.31 -0.23 -12.35
C ALA A 46 1.51 -1.18 -12.17
N SER A 47 2.56 -0.68 -11.50
CA SER A 47 3.82 -1.41 -11.29
C SER A 47 3.93 -2.02 -9.90
N THR A 48 2.80 -2.20 -9.20
CA THR A 48 2.79 -2.70 -7.82
C THR A 48 2.07 -4.05 -7.72
N PRO A 49 2.41 -4.87 -6.71
CA PRO A 49 1.67 -6.10 -6.40
C PRO A 49 0.17 -5.91 -6.14
N LEU A 50 -0.26 -4.70 -5.74
CA LEU A 50 -1.66 -4.40 -5.41
C LEU A 50 -2.58 -4.49 -6.63
N LYS A 51 -2.08 -4.18 -7.83
CA LYS A 51 -2.83 -4.33 -9.08
C LYS A 51 -3.38 -5.74 -9.29
N ARG A 52 -2.65 -6.77 -8.83
CA ARG A 52 -3.10 -8.18 -8.95
C ARG A 52 -4.37 -8.48 -8.18
N ALA A 53 -4.64 -7.77 -7.09
CA ALA A 53 -5.88 -7.96 -6.32
C ALA A 53 -7.10 -7.38 -7.05
N GLY A 54 -6.88 -6.34 -7.87
CA GLY A 54 -7.92 -5.59 -8.57
C GLY A 54 -8.64 -4.56 -7.69
N TYR A 55 -9.22 -3.55 -8.34
CA TYR A 55 -9.86 -2.41 -7.70
C TYR A 55 -10.98 -2.79 -6.72
N HIS A 56 -11.85 -3.74 -7.09
CA HIS A 56 -13.00 -4.10 -6.25
C HIS A 56 -12.59 -4.72 -4.89
N LYS A 57 -11.60 -5.63 -4.88
CA LYS A 57 -11.07 -6.22 -3.63
C LYS A 57 -10.38 -5.16 -2.79
N PHE A 58 -9.63 -4.27 -3.43
CA PHE A 58 -8.96 -3.15 -2.77
C PHE A 58 -9.97 -2.24 -2.05
N VAL A 59 -11.00 -1.76 -2.74
CA VAL A 59 -12.06 -0.91 -2.14
C VAL A 59 -12.81 -1.64 -1.02
N LYS A 60 -13.07 -2.95 -1.16
CA LYS A 60 -13.70 -3.74 -0.10
C LYS A 60 -12.85 -3.78 1.18
N SER A 61 -11.54 -3.94 1.05
CA SER A 61 -10.60 -3.88 2.18
C SER A 61 -10.57 -2.50 2.84
N LEU A 62 -10.59 -1.43 2.05
CA LEU A 62 -10.63 -0.06 2.58
C LEU A 62 -11.92 0.23 3.35
N LYS A 63 -13.08 -0.19 2.82
CA LYS A 63 -14.37 -0.08 3.51
C LYS A 63 -14.40 -0.84 4.84
N PHE A 64 -13.71 -1.98 4.92
CA PHE A 64 -13.58 -2.72 6.18
C PHE A 64 -12.68 -1.98 7.18
N LEU A 65 -11.56 -1.43 6.72
CA LEU A 65 -10.59 -0.73 7.57
C LEU A 65 -11.12 0.59 8.13
N PHE A 66 -11.91 1.33 7.33
CA PHE A 66 -12.42 2.65 7.69
C PHE A 66 -13.88 2.66 8.19
N LYS A 67 -14.43 1.47 8.47
CA LYS A 67 -15.75 1.30 9.09
C LYS A 67 -15.78 1.89 10.51
#